data_AF-A0A2K1E8V3-F1
#
_entry.id   AF-A0A2K1E8V3-F1
#
_cell.length_a   1.000
_cell.length_b   1.000
_cell.length_c   1.000
_cell.angle_alpha   90.00
_cell.angle_beta   90.00
_cell.angle_gamma   90.00
#
_symmetry.space_group_name_H-M   'P 1'
#
loop_
_entity.id
_entity.type
_entity.pdbx_description
1 polymer ?
#
loop_
_entity_poly.entity_id
_entity_poly.type
_entity_poly.pdbx_seq_one_letter_code
_entity_poly.pdbx_strand_id
1 'polypeptide(L)'
;MRATGKFFKRLHSDDRGAAIIEFAFVAGPMVLLLLGGLELGYNSYVRSTMQGALNDAARKAAVEFPIIDVEGDTVSEQVENMIRTTVQHVAPKAEVKVTPKSYFDFSDIGNPEKLMTDHNGNGEFDAADGDCWEDANRNGAYDTDAGGDGNGGADDVVLYTASVSTPRLLPLHGFIPGVGPNYKLTLKTAVRNQPYKTQSAPPVICAGAT
;
A
#
# COMPACT_ATOMS: atom_id res chain seq x y z
N MET A 1 55.55 -39.72 26.54
CA MET A 1 55.59 -38.51 25.68
C MET A 1 55.57 -38.75 24.15
N ARG A 2 55.92 -39.94 23.60
CA ARG A 2 55.92 -40.16 22.13
C ARG A 2 54.54 -40.34 21.46
N ALA A 3 53.50 -40.72 22.20
CA ALA A 3 52.16 -40.94 21.65
C ALA A 3 51.46 -39.62 21.25
N THR A 4 51.71 -38.55 22.00
CA THR A 4 51.08 -37.24 21.80
C THR A 4 51.52 -36.57 20.50
N GLY A 5 52.80 -36.71 20.12
CA GLY A 5 53.34 -36.14 18.87
C GLY A 5 52.81 -36.85 17.60
N LYS A 6 52.57 -38.17 17.66
CA LYS A 6 51.94 -38.90 16.54
C LYS A 6 50.47 -38.55 16.36
N PHE A 7 49.77 -38.23 17.45
CA PHE A 7 48.36 -37.82 17.41
C PHE A 7 48.20 -36.44 16.73
N PHE A 8 49.01 -35.46 17.12
CA PHE A 8 49.03 -34.14 16.48
C PHE A 8 49.40 -34.18 14.99
N LYS A 9 50.36 -35.05 14.61
CA LYS A 9 50.75 -35.21 13.20
C LYS A 9 49.65 -35.85 12.34
N ARG A 10 48.86 -36.76 12.92
CA ARG A 10 47.70 -37.38 12.25
C ARG A 10 46.53 -36.40 12.10
N LEU A 11 46.27 -35.54 13.09
CA LEU A 11 45.27 -34.49 12.97
C LEU A 11 45.63 -33.46 11.90
N HIS A 12 46.91 -33.09 11.81
CA HIS A 12 47.38 -32.09 10.83
C HIS A 12 47.36 -32.61 9.38
N SER A 13 47.34 -33.94 9.16
CA SER A 13 47.30 -34.56 7.83
C SER A 13 45.91 -35.09 7.44
N ASP A 14 44.85 -34.76 8.20
CA ASP A 14 43.52 -35.30 7.95
C ASP A 14 42.68 -34.31 7.10
N ASP A 15 42.76 -34.45 5.78
CA ASP A 15 42.05 -33.62 4.81
C ASP A 15 40.60 -34.08 4.54
N ARG A 16 40.14 -35.15 5.21
CA ARG A 16 38.82 -35.75 4.99
C ARG A 16 37.63 -34.80 5.27
N GLY A 17 37.87 -33.71 6.00
CA GLY A 17 36.87 -32.66 6.27
C GLY A 17 36.91 -31.45 5.33
N ALA A 18 37.94 -31.31 4.49
CA ALA A 18 38.12 -30.11 3.67
C ALA A 18 36.97 -29.92 2.66
N ALA A 19 36.50 -31.01 2.04
CA ALA A 19 35.39 -31.00 1.10
C ALA A 19 34.06 -30.51 1.72
N ILE A 20 33.82 -30.79 3.01
CA ILE A 20 32.63 -30.31 3.74
C ILE A 20 32.69 -28.80 3.93
N ILE A 21 33.88 -28.25 4.21
CA ILE A 21 34.07 -26.81 4.40
C ILE A 21 33.92 -26.08 3.05
N GLU A 22 34.53 -26.59 1.98
CA GLU A 22 34.37 -26.04 0.63
C GLU A 22 32.91 -26.05 0.17
N PHE A 23 32.20 -27.15 0.42
CA PHE A 23 30.77 -27.24 0.15
C PHE A 23 29.97 -26.23 0.97
N ALA A 24 30.27 -26.06 2.27
CA ALA A 24 29.58 -25.10 3.12
C ALA A 24 29.74 -23.64 2.63
N PHE A 25 30.93 -23.28 2.11
CA PHE A 25 31.18 -21.96 1.53
C PHE A 25 30.33 -21.67 0.29
N VAL A 26 29.99 -22.69 -0.51
CA VAL A 26 29.13 -22.53 -1.69
C VAL A 26 27.65 -22.69 -1.34
N ALA A 27 27.32 -23.67 -0.49
CA ALA A 27 25.95 -23.99 -0.11
C ALA A 27 25.28 -22.87 0.68
N GLY A 28 26.01 -22.16 1.56
CA GLY A 28 25.46 -21.04 2.32
C GLY A 28 24.88 -19.94 1.44
N PRO A 29 25.69 -19.31 0.55
CA PRO A 29 25.21 -18.34 -0.43
C PRO A 29 24.12 -18.90 -1.36
N MET A 30 24.24 -20.16 -1.80
CA MET A 30 23.23 -20.79 -2.66
C MET A 30 21.88 -20.90 -1.96
N VAL A 31 21.83 -21.35 -0.70
CA VAL A 31 20.61 -21.44 0.09
C VAL A 31 20.01 -20.05 0.33
N LEU A 32 20.83 -19.05 0.64
CA LEU A 32 20.35 -17.67 0.77
C LEU A 32 19.74 -17.13 -0.52
N LEU A 33 20.33 -17.42 -1.68
CA LEU A 33 19.78 -17.05 -2.98
C LEU A 33 18.44 -17.75 -3.25
N LEU A 34 18.32 -19.04 -2.92
CA LEU A 34 17.07 -19.79 -3.06
C LEU A 34 15.97 -19.24 -2.14
N LEU A 35 16.28 -19.00 -0.86
CA LEU A 35 15.34 -18.41 0.09
C LEU A 35 14.92 -17.00 -0.35
N GLY A 36 15.87 -16.19 -0.80
CA GLY A 36 15.60 -14.85 -1.35
C GLY A 36 14.70 -14.91 -2.57
N GLY A 37 14.99 -15.79 -3.53
CA GLY A 37 14.19 -15.96 -4.74
C GLY A 37 12.77 -16.43 -4.45
N LEU A 38 12.59 -17.41 -3.55
CA LEU A 38 11.27 -17.89 -3.14
C LEU A 38 10.45 -16.80 -2.44
N GLU A 39 11.08 -16.03 -1.54
CA GLU A 39 10.42 -14.91 -0.86
C GLU A 39 10.02 -13.81 -1.86
N LEU A 40 10.88 -13.49 -2.83
CA LEU A 40 10.55 -12.53 -3.89
C LEU A 40 9.36 -13.01 -4.75
N GLY A 41 9.35 -14.30 -5.12
CA GLY A 41 8.25 -14.91 -5.85
C GLY A 41 6.94 -14.85 -5.07
N TYR A 42 6.96 -15.21 -3.78
CA TYR A 42 5.81 -15.12 -2.89
C TYR A 42 5.29 -13.68 -2.76
N ASN A 43 6.17 -12.71 -2.51
CA ASN A 43 5.79 -11.30 -2.38
C ASN A 43 5.21 -10.75 -3.70
N SER A 44 5.74 -11.17 -4.85
CA SER A 44 5.19 -10.83 -6.17
C SER A 44 3.79 -11.41 -6.39
N TYR A 45 3.56 -12.64 -5.92
CA TYR A 45 2.25 -13.29 -6.00
C TYR A 45 1.21 -12.60 -5.12
N VAL A 46 1.55 -12.27 -3.87
CA VAL A 46 0.71 -11.47 -2.97
C VAL A 46 0.38 -10.12 -3.59
N ARG A 47 1.39 -9.39 -4.10
CA ARG A 47 1.21 -8.10 -4.77
C ARG A 47 0.24 -8.18 -5.96
N SER A 48 0.41 -9.19 -6.82
CA SER A 48 -0.42 -9.35 -8.01
C SER A 48 -1.87 -9.69 -7.65
N THR A 49 -2.06 -10.56 -6.66
CA THR A 49 -3.39 -10.92 -6.14
C THR A 49 -4.10 -9.71 -5.54
N MET A 50 -3.38 -8.93 -4.71
CA MET A 50 -3.91 -7.71 -4.11
C MET A 50 -4.26 -6.65 -5.16
N GLN A 51 -3.42 -6.44 -6.18
CA GLN A 51 -3.70 -5.50 -7.27
C GLN A 51 -4.95 -5.90 -8.06
N GLY A 52 -5.10 -7.20 -8.36
CA GLY A 52 -6.27 -7.73 -9.05
C GLY A 52 -7.55 -7.53 -8.24
N ALA A 53 -7.52 -7.91 -6.95
CA ALA A 53 -8.63 -7.72 -6.03
C ALA A 53 -9.03 -6.25 -5.88
N LEU A 54 -8.03 -5.36 -5.75
CA LEU A 54 -8.22 -3.92 -5.64
C LEU A 54 -8.92 -3.35 -6.88
N ASN A 55 -8.46 -3.73 -8.07
CA ASN A 55 -9.06 -3.25 -9.33
C ASN A 55 -10.49 -3.78 -9.54
N ASP A 56 -10.77 -5.04 -9.19
CA ASP A 56 -12.13 -5.60 -9.30
C ASP A 56 -13.09 -4.94 -8.31
N ALA A 57 -12.66 -4.77 -7.05
CA ALA A 57 -13.47 -4.11 -6.03
C ALA A 57 -13.73 -2.64 -6.37
N ALA A 58 -12.71 -1.89 -6.81
CA ALA A 58 -12.87 -0.51 -7.25
C ALA A 58 -13.86 -0.38 -8.42
N ARG A 59 -13.77 -1.27 -9.42
CA ARG A 59 -14.70 -1.27 -10.56
C ARG A 59 -16.15 -1.54 -10.14
N LYS A 60 -16.36 -2.48 -9.21
CA LYS A 60 -17.70 -2.78 -8.69
C LYS A 60 -18.26 -1.62 -7.87
N ALA A 61 -17.42 -0.97 -7.09
CA ALA A 61 -17.82 0.14 -6.23
C ALA A 61 -18.09 1.46 -6.97
N ALA A 62 -17.69 1.57 -8.24
CA ALA A 62 -17.85 2.78 -9.05
C ALA A 62 -19.27 3.00 -9.62
N VAL A 63 -20.24 2.15 -9.28
CA VAL A 63 -21.62 2.24 -9.77
C VAL A 63 -22.55 2.77 -8.67
N GLU A 64 -23.71 3.32 -9.03
CA GLU A 64 -24.65 3.94 -8.07
C GLU A 64 -25.11 2.99 -6.96
N PHE A 65 -25.40 1.73 -7.30
CA PHE A 65 -25.85 0.69 -6.39
C PHE A 65 -24.96 -0.54 -6.54
N PRO A 66 -23.75 -0.54 -5.94
CA PRO A 66 -22.81 -1.64 -6.08
C PRO A 66 -23.35 -2.89 -5.37
N ILE A 67 -23.31 -4.02 -6.06
CA ILE A 67 -23.61 -5.32 -5.47
C ILE A 67 -22.29 -6.02 -5.20
N ILE A 68 -21.86 -6.02 -3.93
CA ILE A 68 -20.66 -6.71 -3.46
C ILE A 68 -21.14 -7.77 -2.45
N ASP A 69 -21.07 -9.03 -2.85
CA ASP A 69 -21.57 -10.18 -2.07
C ASP A 69 -20.60 -10.56 -0.93
N VAL A 70 -20.38 -9.63 0.00
CA VAL A 70 -19.55 -9.77 1.20
C VAL A 70 -20.17 -8.97 2.35
N GLU A 71 -19.83 -9.32 3.58
CA GLU A 71 -20.27 -8.59 4.77
C GLU A 71 -19.74 -7.14 4.77
N GLY A 72 -20.56 -6.19 5.25
CA GLY A 72 -20.18 -4.80 5.47
C GLY A 72 -21.38 -3.84 5.35
N ASP A 73 -21.46 -2.87 6.25
CA ASP A 73 -22.58 -1.90 6.32
C ASP A 73 -22.44 -0.79 5.27
N THR A 74 -21.20 -0.54 4.83
CA THR A 74 -20.87 0.50 3.85
C THR A 74 -20.17 -0.10 2.63
N VAL A 75 -20.23 0.60 1.49
CA VAL A 75 -19.50 0.20 0.27
C VAL A 75 -17.99 0.12 0.54
N SER A 76 -17.44 1.07 1.30
CA SER A 76 -16.02 1.09 1.69
C SER A 76 -15.62 -0.18 2.47
N GLU A 77 -16.45 -0.59 3.42
CA GLU A 77 -16.22 -1.80 4.21
C GLU A 77 -16.34 -3.07 3.35
N GLN A 78 -17.35 -3.13 2.48
CA GLN A 78 -17.51 -4.25 1.54
C GLN A 78 -16.31 -4.36 0.59
N VAL A 79 -15.81 -3.23 0.07
CA VAL A 79 -14.58 -3.20 -0.76
C VAL A 79 -13.39 -3.74 0.03
N GLU A 80 -13.18 -3.27 1.27
CA GLU A 80 -12.11 -3.76 2.13
C GLU A 80 -12.22 -5.27 2.37
N ASN A 81 -13.40 -5.77 2.72
CA ASN A 81 -13.65 -7.17 3.03
C ASN A 81 -13.51 -8.09 1.80
N MET A 82 -13.93 -7.62 0.63
CA MET A 82 -13.71 -8.31 -0.64
C MET A 82 -12.21 -8.47 -0.94
N ILE A 83 -11.43 -7.40 -0.77
CA ILE A 83 -9.98 -7.43 -0.99
C ILE A 83 -9.31 -8.31 0.07
N ARG A 84 -9.68 -8.15 1.35
CA ARG A 84 -9.18 -8.95 2.48
C ARG A 84 -9.38 -10.44 2.24
N THR A 85 -10.60 -10.86 1.92
CA THR A 85 -10.94 -12.26 1.64
C THR A 85 -10.07 -12.81 0.51
N THR A 86 -9.92 -12.06 -0.57
CA THR A 86 -9.10 -12.49 -1.73
C THR A 86 -7.62 -12.64 -1.37
N VAL A 87 -7.04 -11.66 -0.67
CA VAL A 87 -5.63 -11.68 -0.28
C VAL A 87 -5.34 -12.78 0.74
N GLN A 88 -6.26 -13.06 1.67
CA GLN A 88 -6.09 -14.07 2.70
C GLN A 88 -6.03 -15.51 2.18
N HIS A 89 -6.52 -15.78 0.96
CA HIS A 89 -6.32 -17.07 0.30
C HIS A 89 -4.84 -17.35 0.00
N VAL A 90 -4.04 -16.30 -0.21
CA VAL A 90 -2.60 -16.40 -0.51
C VAL A 90 -1.75 -16.11 0.73
N ALA A 91 -2.17 -15.14 1.55
CA ALA A 91 -1.49 -14.72 2.77
C ALA A 91 -2.47 -14.75 3.95
N PRO A 92 -2.70 -15.90 4.60
CA PRO A 92 -3.76 -16.06 5.62
C PRO A 92 -3.64 -15.16 6.84
N LYS A 93 -2.43 -14.68 7.15
CA LYS A 93 -2.13 -13.77 8.26
C LYS A 93 -1.99 -12.31 7.81
N ALA A 94 -2.44 -11.99 6.60
CA ALA A 94 -2.39 -10.63 6.09
C ALA A 94 -3.44 -9.75 6.78
N GLU A 95 -2.97 -8.63 7.29
CA GLU A 95 -3.78 -7.48 7.68
C GLU A 95 -3.93 -6.59 6.45
N VAL A 96 -5.17 -6.43 5.98
CA VAL A 96 -5.52 -5.55 4.86
C VAL A 96 -6.27 -4.35 5.41
N LYS A 97 -5.96 -3.16 4.92
CA LYS A 97 -6.71 -1.93 5.17
C LYS A 97 -6.88 -1.18 3.87
N VAL A 98 -8.10 -0.76 3.56
CA VAL A 98 -8.43 -0.03 2.34
C VAL A 98 -9.08 1.28 2.71
N THR A 99 -8.57 2.37 2.13
CA THR A 99 -9.09 3.71 2.40
C THR A 99 -9.44 4.37 1.06
N PRO A 100 -10.75 4.54 0.78
CA PRO A 100 -11.20 5.34 -0.35
C PRO A 100 -11.19 6.83 -0.01
N LYS A 101 -10.75 7.63 -0.98
CA LYS A 101 -10.90 9.09 -0.99
C LYS A 101 -11.52 9.53 -2.32
N SER A 102 -12.53 10.39 -2.28
CA SER A 102 -13.20 10.93 -3.46
C SER A 102 -12.69 12.31 -3.83
N TYR A 103 -12.50 12.55 -5.12
CA TYR A 103 -11.99 13.79 -5.71
C TYR A 103 -12.92 14.24 -6.82
N PHE A 104 -12.94 15.54 -7.11
CA PHE A 104 -13.71 16.07 -8.23
C PHE A 104 -13.13 15.61 -9.58
N ASP A 105 -11.82 15.79 -9.77
CA ASP A 105 -11.08 15.33 -10.94
C ASP A 105 -9.82 14.49 -10.60
N PHE A 106 -9.32 13.75 -11.58
CA PHE A 106 -8.07 12.97 -11.44
C PHE A 106 -6.86 13.85 -11.13
N SER A 107 -6.86 15.10 -11.60
CA SER A 107 -5.79 16.07 -11.33
C SER A 107 -5.75 16.55 -9.89
N ASP A 108 -6.83 16.39 -9.13
CA ASP A 108 -6.90 16.88 -7.75
C ASP A 108 -6.31 15.87 -6.75
N ILE A 109 -6.02 14.64 -7.20
CA ILE A 109 -5.48 13.58 -6.36
C ILE A 109 -4.15 13.98 -5.73
N GLY A 110 -4.15 14.15 -4.40
CA GLY A 110 -2.97 14.48 -3.61
C GLY A 110 -2.51 15.93 -3.72
N ASN A 111 -3.34 16.80 -4.30
CA ASN A 111 -3.10 18.23 -4.39
C ASN A 111 -4.01 19.00 -3.41
N PRO A 112 -3.57 20.19 -2.96
CA PRO A 112 -4.40 21.07 -2.17
C PRO A 112 -5.61 21.56 -2.98
N GLU A 113 -6.61 22.05 -2.27
CA GLU A 113 -7.74 22.73 -2.88
C GLU A 113 -7.30 23.98 -3.65
N LYS A 114 -8.01 24.30 -4.75
CA LYS A 114 -7.59 25.38 -5.65
C LYS A 114 -7.85 26.72 -5.00
N LEU A 115 -6.81 27.55 -4.88
CA LEU A 115 -6.98 28.96 -4.54
C LEU A 115 -7.66 29.69 -5.71
N MET A 116 -8.78 30.31 -5.41
CA MET A 116 -9.56 31.15 -6.33
C MET A 116 -9.13 32.61 -6.24
N THR A 117 -8.77 33.04 -5.04
CA THR A 117 -8.19 34.36 -4.76
C THR A 117 -7.06 34.18 -3.79
N ASP A 118 -5.87 34.59 -4.21
CA ASP A 118 -4.67 34.73 -3.38
C ASP A 118 -4.33 36.23 -3.34
N HIS A 119 -4.57 36.87 -2.20
CA HIS A 119 -4.45 38.32 -2.06
C HIS A 119 -3.01 38.81 -2.05
N ASN A 120 -2.08 38.01 -1.54
CA ASN A 120 -0.68 38.40 -1.38
C ASN A 120 0.24 37.79 -2.46
N GLY A 121 -0.26 36.83 -3.24
CA GLY A 121 0.40 36.22 -4.38
C GLY A 121 1.49 35.20 -4.01
N ASN A 122 1.48 34.66 -2.79
CA ASN A 122 2.49 33.72 -2.32
C ASN A 122 2.19 32.24 -2.69
N GLY A 123 0.98 31.95 -3.18
CA GLY A 123 0.52 30.59 -3.51
C GLY A 123 0.21 29.70 -2.31
N GLU A 124 0.09 30.27 -1.12
CA GLU A 124 -0.33 29.62 0.12
C GLU A 124 -1.70 30.17 0.55
N PHE A 125 -2.46 29.41 1.34
CA PHE A 125 -3.75 29.87 1.84
C PHE A 125 -3.56 30.72 3.10
N ASP A 126 -3.91 32.01 3.01
CA ASP A 126 -3.83 32.95 4.12
C ASP A 126 -5.22 33.41 4.56
N ALA A 127 -5.75 32.78 5.62
CA ALA A 127 -7.05 33.14 6.17
C ALA A 127 -7.14 34.59 6.69
N ALA A 128 -6.01 35.19 7.06
CA ALA A 128 -5.95 36.58 7.53
C ALA A 128 -6.09 37.61 6.39
N ASP A 129 -5.68 37.23 5.18
CA ASP A 129 -5.72 38.09 3.99
C ASP A 129 -7.07 38.00 3.25
N GLY A 130 -7.92 37.05 3.66
CA GLY A 130 -9.26 36.86 3.11
C GLY A 130 -9.29 35.97 1.88
N ASP A 131 -8.30 35.10 1.72
CA ASP A 131 -8.16 34.24 0.55
C ASP A 131 -9.39 33.34 0.34
N CYS A 132 -9.66 33.06 -0.93
CA CYS A 132 -10.77 32.22 -1.36
C CYS A 132 -10.27 30.92 -1.99
N TRP A 133 -10.94 29.81 -1.70
CA TRP A 133 -10.62 28.50 -2.26
C TRP A 133 -11.86 27.79 -2.78
N GLU A 134 -11.64 26.85 -3.69
CA GLU A 134 -12.64 25.87 -4.16
C GLU A 134 -12.74 24.73 -3.13
N ASP A 135 -13.82 24.70 -2.36
CA ASP A 135 -14.11 23.66 -1.36
C ASP A 135 -14.59 22.38 -2.07
N ALA A 136 -13.63 21.62 -2.58
CA ALA A 136 -13.81 20.46 -3.43
C ALA A 136 -14.49 19.30 -2.68
N ASN A 137 -14.16 19.14 -1.39
CA ASN A 137 -14.70 18.07 -0.55
C ASN A 137 -15.95 18.50 0.26
N ARG A 138 -16.32 19.79 0.21
CA ARG A 138 -17.49 20.38 0.86
C ARG A 138 -17.47 20.34 2.38
N ASN A 139 -16.30 20.44 3.00
CA ASN A 139 -16.16 20.43 4.45
C ASN A 139 -16.10 21.84 5.07
N GLY A 140 -16.05 22.89 4.25
CA GLY A 140 -16.01 24.28 4.70
C GLY A 140 -14.65 24.77 5.22
N ALA A 141 -13.58 23.99 5.05
CA ALA A 141 -12.22 24.34 5.42
C ALA A 141 -11.29 24.18 4.21
N TYR A 142 -10.17 24.92 4.20
CA TYR A 142 -9.14 24.71 3.19
C TYR A 142 -8.31 23.47 3.53
N ASP A 143 -8.25 22.52 2.60
CA ASP A 143 -7.45 21.31 2.75
C ASP A 143 -6.20 21.28 1.85
N THR A 144 -5.12 20.74 2.42
CA THR A 144 -3.90 20.41 1.66
C THR A 144 -4.02 19.14 0.80
N ASP A 145 -5.14 18.43 0.92
CA ASP A 145 -5.55 17.31 0.08
C ASP A 145 -7.06 17.46 -0.20
N ALA A 146 -7.42 17.78 -1.44
CA ALA A 146 -8.80 18.02 -1.88
C ALA A 146 -9.73 16.79 -1.79
N GLY A 147 -9.23 15.65 -1.31
CA GLY A 147 -9.98 14.40 -1.22
C GLY A 147 -10.96 14.39 -0.04
N GLY A 148 -12.24 14.14 -0.35
CA GLY A 148 -13.26 13.79 0.64
C GLY A 148 -13.19 12.32 1.06
N ASP A 149 -13.73 12.00 2.24
CA ASP A 149 -13.76 10.63 2.74
C ASP A 149 -14.84 9.78 2.05
N GLY A 150 -14.51 8.52 1.77
CA GLY A 150 -15.45 7.56 1.20
C GLY A 150 -15.44 7.53 -0.32
N ASN A 151 -16.58 7.10 -0.88
CA ASN A 151 -16.72 6.85 -2.31
C ASN A 151 -17.27 8.03 -3.10
N GLY A 152 -17.57 9.16 -2.46
CA GLY A 152 -18.11 10.32 -3.15
C GLY A 152 -19.45 10.07 -3.83
N GLY A 153 -19.79 10.95 -4.78
CA GLY A 153 -21.00 10.91 -5.58
C GLY A 153 -20.77 10.51 -7.04
N ALA A 154 -21.75 10.83 -7.88
CA ALA A 154 -21.67 10.62 -9.32
C ALA A 154 -20.52 11.45 -9.93
N ASP A 155 -19.85 10.90 -10.94
CA ASP A 155 -18.70 11.48 -11.64
C ASP A 155 -17.43 11.76 -10.80
N ASP A 156 -17.49 11.62 -9.48
CA ASP A 156 -16.32 11.70 -8.61
C ASP A 156 -15.26 10.65 -8.96
N VAL A 157 -14.01 11.01 -8.78
CA VAL A 157 -12.86 10.11 -8.89
C VAL A 157 -12.51 9.57 -7.52
N VAL A 158 -12.65 8.27 -7.32
CA VAL A 158 -12.32 7.60 -6.05
C VAL A 158 -10.94 6.96 -6.15
N LEU A 159 -10.01 7.43 -5.32
CA LEU A 159 -8.71 6.80 -5.08
C LEU A 159 -8.84 5.79 -3.95
N TYR A 160 -8.74 4.51 -4.28
CA TYR A 160 -8.58 3.45 -3.28
C TYR A 160 -7.11 3.23 -2.98
N THR A 161 -6.72 3.47 -1.73
CA THR A 161 -5.39 3.12 -1.22
C THR A 161 -5.51 1.85 -0.36
N ALA A 162 -4.99 0.75 -0.85
CA ALA A 162 -4.96 -0.52 -0.14
C ALA A 162 -3.56 -0.78 0.42
N SER A 163 -3.50 -1.10 1.70
CA SER A 163 -2.27 -1.49 2.40
C SER A 163 -2.39 -2.92 2.92
N VAL A 164 -1.32 -3.69 2.77
CA VAL A 164 -1.22 -5.04 3.31
C VAL A 164 0.03 -5.14 4.18
N SER A 165 -0.13 -5.79 5.34
CA SER A 165 0.96 -6.18 6.23
C SER A 165 0.81 -7.67 6.54
N THR A 166 1.81 -8.48 6.18
CA THR A 166 1.81 -9.92 6.46
C THR A 166 3.16 -10.34 7.02
N PRO A 167 3.23 -11.33 7.93
CA PRO A 167 4.48 -11.99 8.25
C PRO A 167 5.15 -12.53 6.99
N ARG A 168 6.48 -12.45 6.93
CA ARG A 168 7.26 -13.06 5.84
C ARG A 168 7.11 -14.57 5.86
N LEU A 169 7.17 -15.19 4.68
CA LEU A 169 7.11 -16.63 4.55
C LEU A 169 8.40 -17.27 5.06
N LEU A 170 9.54 -16.65 4.74
CA LEU A 170 10.87 -17.12 5.12
C LEU A 170 11.54 -16.17 6.13
N PRO A 171 12.35 -16.70 7.07
CA PRO A 171 12.98 -15.91 8.13
C PRO A 171 14.19 -15.08 7.65
N LEU A 172 14.10 -14.43 6.47
CA LEU A 172 15.17 -13.62 5.89
C LEU A 172 15.59 -12.44 6.79
N HIS A 173 14.68 -11.95 7.63
CA HIS A 173 14.97 -10.91 8.63
C HIS A 173 16.05 -11.34 9.64
N GLY A 174 16.23 -12.64 9.87
CA GLY A 174 17.31 -13.15 10.72
C GLY A 174 18.67 -13.23 10.04
N PHE A 175 18.71 -13.19 8.69
CA PHE A 175 19.92 -13.34 7.91
C PHE A 175 20.39 -12.03 7.25
N ILE A 176 19.47 -11.10 7.00
CA ILE A 176 19.73 -9.86 6.26
C ILE A 176 19.41 -8.65 7.16
N PRO A 177 20.43 -7.87 7.57
CA PRO A 177 20.23 -6.63 8.33
C PRO A 177 19.31 -5.66 7.58
N GLY A 178 18.38 -5.03 8.30
CA GLY A 178 17.42 -4.06 7.74
C GLY A 178 16.15 -4.67 7.16
N VAL A 179 16.06 -5.99 7.02
CA VAL A 179 14.82 -6.68 6.63
C VAL A 179 13.95 -6.90 7.86
N GLY A 180 12.77 -6.28 7.90
CA GLY A 180 11.79 -6.50 8.98
C GLY A 180 11.09 -7.86 8.88
N PRO A 181 10.45 -8.33 9.98
CA PRO A 181 9.76 -9.62 10.04
C PRO A 181 8.48 -9.68 9.19
N ASN A 182 7.92 -8.52 8.85
CA ASN A 182 6.72 -8.39 8.03
C ASN A 182 7.05 -7.83 6.64
N TYR A 183 6.36 -8.35 5.64
CA TYR A 183 6.25 -7.76 4.32
C TYR A 183 5.10 -6.74 4.33
N LYS A 184 5.39 -5.51 3.89
CA LYS A 184 4.42 -4.42 3.78
C LYS A 184 4.36 -3.94 2.34
N LEU A 185 3.16 -3.72 1.84
CA LEU A 185 2.92 -3.22 0.49
C LEU A 185 1.72 -2.29 0.49
N THR A 186 1.83 -1.18 -0.23
CA THR A 186 0.71 -0.27 -0.50
C THR A 186 0.49 -0.20 -2.01
N LEU A 187 -0.76 -0.36 -2.42
CA LEU A 187 -1.21 -0.23 -3.80
C LEU A 187 -2.29 0.84 -3.87
N LYS A 188 -2.36 1.52 -5.01
CA LYS A 188 -3.32 2.58 -5.27
C LYS A 188 -4.01 2.30 -6.60
N THR A 189 -5.31 2.55 -6.66
CA THR A 189 -6.07 2.56 -7.93
C THR A 189 -7.07 3.69 -7.87
N ALA A 190 -7.28 4.38 -8.99
CA ALA A 190 -8.26 5.44 -9.11
C ALA A 190 -9.30 5.04 -10.15
N VAL A 191 -10.57 5.26 -9.84
CA VAL A 191 -11.70 4.97 -10.72
C VAL A 191 -12.68 6.14 -10.67
N ARG A 192 -13.29 6.48 -11.81
CA ARG A 192 -14.38 7.45 -11.85
C ARG A 192 -15.71 6.73 -11.67
N ASN A 193 -16.53 7.25 -10.76
CA ASN A 193 -17.89 6.77 -10.55
C ASN A 193 -18.75 7.04 -11.78
N GLN A 194 -19.82 6.26 -11.95
CA GLN A 194 -20.75 6.45 -13.06
C GLN A 194 -21.44 7.82 -13.02
N PRO A 195 -21.80 8.40 -14.19
CA PRO A 195 -22.56 9.64 -14.29
C PRO A 195 -24.06 9.42 -14.03
N TYR A 196 -24.44 8.90 -12.86
CA TYR A 196 -25.85 8.70 -12.50
C TYR A 196 -26.55 10.00 -12.05
N LYS A 197 -25.78 11.05 -11.77
CA LYS A 197 -26.24 12.40 -11.43
C LYS A 197 -25.22 13.43 -11.88
N THR A 198 -25.65 14.65 -12.18
CA THR A 198 -24.73 15.76 -12.45
C THR A 198 -24.03 16.21 -11.16
N GLN A 199 -22.71 16.28 -11.21
CA GLN A 199 -21.89 16.82 -10.14
C GLN A 199 -22.06 18.36 -10.10
N SER A 200 -22.48 18.89 -8.96
CA SER A 200 -22.48 20.35 -8.77
C SER A 200 -21.05 20.86 -8.67
N ALA A 201 -20.76 21.98 -9.32
CA ALA A 201 -19.48 22.67 -9.16
C ALA A 201 -19.19 22.90 -7.66
N PRO A 202 -17.95 22.74 -7.21
CA PRO A 202 -17.63 22.97 -5.81
C PRO A 202 -17.86 24.45 -5.43
N PRO A 203 -18.36 24.72 -4.22
CA PRO A 203 -18.53 26.09 -3.75
C PRO A 203 -17.17 26.78 -3.58
N VAL A 204 -17.14 28.08 -3.84
CA VAL A 204 -15.99 28.93 -3.48
C VAL A 204 -16.26 29.54 -2.12
N ILE A 205 -15.35 29.33 -1.18
CA ILE A 205 -15.42 29.88 0.18
C ILE A 205 -14.27 30.88 0.34
N CYS A 206 -14.55 32.01 0.98
CA CYS A 206 -13.54 33.03 1.28
C CYS A 206 -13.37 33.14 2.79
N ALA A 207 -12.13 33.17 3.26
CA ALA A 207 -11.82 33.43 4.64
C ALA A 207 -12.31 34.84 5.03
N GLY A 208 -12.98 34.97 6.17
CA GLY A 208 -13.46 36.27 6.66
C GLY A 208 -14.80 36.76 6.10
N ALA A 209 -15.50 35.98 5.28
CA ALA A 209 -16.89 36.26 4.94
C ALA A 209 -17.83 35.86 6.10
N THR A 210 -18.09 36.81 7.02
CA THR A 210 -19.26 36.78 7.91
C THR A 210 -20.50 37.28 7.18
#